data_AF-F9P8L9-F1
#
_entry.id   AF-F9P8L9-F1
#
_cell.length_a   1.000
_cell.length_b   1.000
_cell.length_c   1.000
_cell.angle_alpha   90.00
_cell.angle_beta   90.00
_cell.angle_gamma   90.00
#
_symmetry.space_group_name_H-M   'P 1'
#
loop_
_entity.id
_entity.type
_entity.pdbx_description
1 polymer ?
#
loop_
_entity_poly.entity_id
_entity_poly.type
_entity_poly.pdbx_seq_one_letter_code
_entity_poly.pdbx_strand_id
1 'polypeptide(L)'
;MSTYYKAINWNAIEDVIDKSTWEKLTEQFWLDTRIPLSNDLDDWRKLSAKEKDLVGKVFGGLTLLDTMQSQSGVEAIRGDIRTPHEEAVLNNIQFMESVHAKSYSSIFSTLNTKSEIDEIFEWTNTNPYLQKKAEIINEIYLNGNALQKKSLQLSLKPFFSTLVFSHLFTILGITN
;
A
#
# COMPACT_ATOMS: atom_id res chain seq x y z
N MET A 1 14.84 11.41 -27.98
CA MET A 1 15.36 10.97 -26.68
C MET A 1 16.41 11.98 -26.24
N SER A 2 16.25 12.59 -25.06
CA SER A 2 17.33 13.41 -24.49
C SER A 2 18.48 12.49 -24.09
N THR A 3 19.66 12.71 -24.63
CA THR A 3 20.86 11.87 -24.44
C THR A 3 21.74 12.31 -23.27
N TYR A 4 21.25 13.25 -22.45
CA TYR A 4 22.00 13.80 -21.32
C TYR A 4 21.38 13.37 -19.99
N TYR A 5 22.14 12.59 -19.22
CA TYR A 5 21.81 12.19 -17.85
C TYR A 5 22.65 13.01 -16.88
N LYS A 6 22.00 13.67 -15.93
CA LYS A 6 22.66 14.40 -14.84
C LYS A 6 22.69 13.51 -13.59
N ALA A 7 23.87 13.29 -13.03
CA ALA A 7 24.00 12.57 -11.77
C ALA A 7 23.34 13.35 -10.62
N ILE A 8 22.62 12.63 -9.74
CA ILE A 8 22.10 13.19 -8.50
C ILE A 8 23.24 13.46 -7.52
N ASN A 9 23.23 14.63 -6.88
CA ASN A 9 24.22 14.99 -5.86
C ASN A 9 23.56 15.09 -4.48
N TRP A 10 23.73 14.06 -3.65
CA TRP A 10 23.21 14.04 -2.28
C TRP A 10 23.98 14.95 -1.31
N ASN A 11 25.10 15.55 -1.73
CA ASN A 11 25.81 16.57 -0.97
C ASN A 11 25.32 18.00 -1.28
N ALA A 12 24.44 18.17 -2.28
CA ALA A 12 23.86 19.45 -2.67
C ALA A 12 22.33 19.28 -2.79
N ILE A 13 21.65 19.41 -1.65
CA ILE A 13 20.22 19.15 -1.51
C ILE A 13 19.46 20.46 -1.68
N GLU A 14 18.48 20.47 -2.57
CA GLU A 14 17.65 21.64 -2.86
C GLU A 14 16.51 21.79 -1.84
N ASP A 15 15.85 20.68 -1.49
CA ASP A 15 14.77 20.65 -0.51
C ASP A 15 15.11 19.67 0.64
N VAL A 16 15.18 20.19 1.86
CA VAL A 16 15.51 19.40 3.06
C VAL A 16 14.48 18.33 3.36
N ILE A 17 13.24 18.50 2.88
CA ILE A 17 12.16 17.54 3.08
C ILE A 17 12.45 16.25 2.32
N ASP A 18 13.02 16.31 1.11
CA ASP A 18 13.37 15.14 0.31
C ASP A 18 14.35 14.25 1.07
N LYS A 19 15.39 14.86 1.65
CA LYS A 19 16.38 14.15 2.46
C LYS A 19 15.76 13.49 3.68
N SER A 20 15.02 14.26 4.46
CA SER A 20 14.42 13.76 5.71
C SER A 20 13.41 12.64 5.45
N THR A 21 12.69 12.70 4.32
CA THR A 21 11.73 11.68 3.90
C THR A 21 12.45 10.42 3.45
N TRP A 22 13.52 10.56 2.65
CA TRP A 22 14.37 9.45 2.26
C TRP A 22 14.94 8.71 3.47
N GLU A 23 15.55 9.44 4.41
CA GLU A 23 16.15 8.88 5.64
C GLU A 23 15.09 8.09 6.44
N LYS A 24 13.92 8.70 6.71
CA LYS A 24 12.84 8.02 7.44
C LYS A 24 12.33 6.75 6.74
N LEU A 25 12.04 6.83 5.44
CA LEU A 25 11.51 5.68 4.69
C LEU A 25 12.50 4.52 4.63
N THR A 26 13.79 4.83 4.47
CA THR A 26 14.84 3.81 4.42
C THR A 26 15.16 3.21 5.79
N GLU A 27 15.13 4.01 6.86
CA GLU A 27 15.25 3.52 8.24
C GLU A 27 14.09 2.59 8.65
N GLN A 28 12.89 2.83 8.13
CA GLN A 28 11.68 2.04 8.41
C GLN A 28 11.51 0.85 7.46
N PHE A 29 12.53 0.51 6.67
CA PHE A 29 12.45 -0.61 5.74
C PHE A 29 12.16 -1.93 6.45
N TRP A 30 11.14 -2.63 5.96
CA TRP A 30 10.72 -3.92 6.48
C TRP A 30 10.38 -4.89 5.35
N LEU A 31 10.36 -6.18 5.69
CA LEU A 31 9.89 -7.25 4.82
C LEU A 31 8.96 -8.15 5.63
N ASP A 32 7.97 -8.72 4.95
CA ASP A 32 7.03 -9.68 5.50
C ASP A 32 7.72 -10.88 6.18
N THR A 33 8.86 -11.30 5.65
CA THR A 33 9.67 -12.41 6.19
C THR A 33 10.26 -12.15 7.58
N ARG A 34 10.28 -10.89 8.05
CA ARG A 34 10.80 -10.53 9.38
C ARG A 34 9.74 -10.64 10.48
N ILE A 35 8.48 -10.89 10.12
CA ILE A 35 7.37 -10.99 11.07
C ILE A 35 6.95 -12.46 11.20
N PRO A 36 6.97 -13.06 12.41
CA PRO A 36 6.61 -14.46 12.61
C PRO A 36 5.09 -14.66 12.62
N LEU A 37 4.48 -14.60 11.43
CA LEU A 37 3.02 -14.72 11.24
C LEU A 37 2.43 -16.03 11.77
N SER A 38 3.23 -17.08 11.89
CA SER A 38 2.81 -18.36 12.47
C SER A 38 2.36 -18.25 13.92
N ASN A 39 2.81 -17.23 14.65
CA ASN A 39 2.42 -17.00 16.04
C ASN A 39 0.93 -16.66 16.18
N ASP A 40 0.30 -16.14 15.11
CA ASP A 40 -1.10 -15.71 15.12
C ASP A 40 -2.07 -16.86 14.80
N LEU A 41 -1.57 -18.07 14.48
CA LEU A 41 -2.41 -19.21 14.07
C LEU A 41 -3.44 -19.63 15.11
N ASP A 42 -3.06 -19.61 16.38
CA ASP A 42 -3.96 -20.05 17.45
C ASP A 42 -5.06 -19.02 17.72
N ASP A 43 -4.76 -17.73 17.61
CA ASP A 43 -5.78 -16.67 17.72
C ASP A 43 -6.67 -16.62 16.48
N TRP A 44 -6.09 -16.79 15.29
CA TRP A 44 -6.83 -16.94 14.04
C TRP A 44 -7.85 -18.07 14.14
N ARG A 45 -7.48 -19.23 14.71
CA ARG A 45 -8.40 -20.37 14.88
C ARG A 45 -9.60 -20.05 15.78
N LYS A 46 -9.44 -19.15 16.75
CA LYS A 46 -10.52 -18.74 17.68
C LYS A 46 -11.54 -17.81 17.04
N LEU A 47 -11.17 -17.11 15.96
CA LEU A 47 -12.10 -16.23 15.24
C LEU A 47 -13.26 -17.02 14.62
N SER A 48 -14.45 -16.44 14.69
CA SER A 48 -15.63 -16.94 14.01
C SER A 48 -15.45 -16.88 12.49
N ALA A 49 -16.24 -17.68 11.77
CA ALA A 49 -16.23 -17.67 10.31
C ALA A 49 -16.51 -16.26 9.72
N LYS A 50 -17.38 -15.47 10.38
CA LYS A 50 -17.69 -14.10 9.97
C LYS A 50 -16.50 -13.15 10.15
N GLU A 51 -15.76 -13.29 11.23
CA GLU A 51 -14.56 -12.48 11.48
C GLU A 51 -13.45 -12.84 10.49
N LYS A 52 -13.24 -14.13 10.21
CA LYS A 52 -12.27 -14.58 9.19
C LYS A 52 -12.61 -14.06 7.80
N ASP A 53 -13.89 -14.14 7.41
CA ASP A 53 -14.39 -13.61 6.14
C ASP A 53 -14.19 -12.10 6.03
N LEU A 54 -14.50 -11.36 7.11
CA LEU A 54 -14.27 -9.92 7.18
C LEU A 54 -12.78 -9.58 7.00
N VAL A 55 -11.90 -10.21 7.78
CA VAL A 55 -10.45 -9.98 7.70
C VAL A 55 -9.92 -10.31 6.30
N GLY A 56 -10.34 -11.43 5.72
CA GLY A 56 -9.96 -11.84 4.37
C GLY A 56 -10.32 -10.79 3.32
N LYS A 57 -11.57 -10.34 3.30
CA LYS A 57 -12.06 -9.31 2.36
C LYS A 57 -11.38 -7.95 2.56
N VAL A 58 -11.10 -7.59 3.81
CA VAL A 58 -10.38 -6.36 4.15
C VAL A 58 -8.95 -6.40 3.60
N PHE A 59 -8.20 -7.48 3.85
CA PHE A 59 -6.84 -7.64 3.32
C PHE A 59 -6.82 -7.78 1.80
N GLY A 60 -7.82 -8.42 1.19
CA GLY A 60 -7.97 -8.45 -0.26
C GLY A 60 -8.17 -7.05 -0.84
N GLY A 61 -9.03 -6.24 -0.22
CA GLY A 61 -9.23 -4.84 -0.60
C GLY A 61 -7.96 -3.98 -0.48
N LEU A 62 -7.20 -4.13 0.60
CA LEU A 62 -5.91 -3.44 0.76
C LEU A 62 -4.88 -3.90 -0.29
N THR A 63 -4.83 -5.19 -0.59
CA THR A 63 -3.94 -5.76 -1.63
C THR A 63 -4.21 -5.10 -2.99
N LEU A 64 -5.49 -4.92 -3.36
CA LEU A 64 -5.86 -4.25 -4.61
C LEU A 64 -5.38 -2.79 -4.63
N LEU A 65 -5.61 -2.05 -3.54
CA LEU A 65 -5.22 -0.64 -3.46
C LEU A 65 -3.71 -0.46 -3.52
N ASP A 66 -2.93 -1.23 -2.75
CA ASP A 66 -1.46 -1.16 -2.78
C ASP A 66 -0.89 -1.57 -4.15
N THR A 67 -1.53 -2.55 -4.82
CA THR A 67 -1.19 -2.91 -6.21
C THR A 67 -1.37 -1.72 -7.14
N MET A 68 -2.52 -1.05 -7.10
CA MET A 68 -2.78 0.16 -7.91
C MET A 68 -1.81 1.30 -7.62
N GLN A 69 -1.48 1.53 -6.34
CA GLN A 69 -0.50 2.55 -5.94
C GLN A 69 0.88 2.28 -6.54
N SER A 70 1.33 1.02 -6.50
CA SER A 70 2.63 0.61 -7.05
C SER A 70 2.71 0.71 -8.58
N GLN A 71 1.59 0.43 -9.27
CA GLN A 71 1.56 0.41 -10.75
C GLN A 71 1.29 1.79 -11.36
N SER A 72 0.29 2.51 -10.83
CA SER A 72 -0.23 3.73 -11.46
C SER A 72 -0.06 4.97 -10.60
N GLY A 73 -0.07 4.84 -9.27
CA GLY A 73 -0.08 5.98 -8.36
C GLY A 73 1.19 6.83 -8.45
N VAL A 74 2.35 6.20 -8.27
CA VAL A 74 3.65 6.90 -8.34
C VAL A 74 3.94 7.40 -9.76
N GLU A 75 3.59 6.63 -10.79
CA GLU A 75 3.81 7.04 -12.18
C GLU A 75 2.98 8.28 -12.54
N ALA A 76 1.74 8.37 -12.05
CA ALA A 76 0.86 9.49 -12.31
C ALA A 76 1.38 10.83 -11.76
N ILE A 77 2.20 10.81 -10.71
CA ILE A 77 2.81 12.01 -10.09
C ILE A 77 4.26 12.23 -10.52
N ARG A 78 4.88 11.28 -11.23
CA ARG A 78 6.28 11.37 -11.67
C ARG A 78 6.54 12.57 -12.57
N GLY A 79 5.55 12.96 -13.38
CA GLY A 79 5.63 14.16 -14.23
C GLY A 79 5.70 15.49 -13.47
N ASP A 80 5.33 15.50 -12.19
CA ASP A 80 5.24 16.71 -11.34
C ASP A 80 6.37 16.80 -10.31
N ILE A 81 7.46 16.06 -10.54
CA ILE A 81 8.67 16.05 -9.71
C ILE A 81 9.42 17.37 -9.87
N ARG A 82 9.88 17.95 -8.76
CA ARG A 82 10.63 19.20 -8.74
C ARG A 82 12.13 18.99 -8.64
N THR A 83 12.56 17.97 -7.90
CA THR A 83 13.97 17.68 -7.62
C THR A 83 14.31 16.22 -7.99
N PRO A 84 15.55 15.92 -8.39
CA PRO A 84 15.97 14.53 -8.57
C PRO A 84 15.92 13.72 -7.25
N HIS A 85 15.98 14.38 -6.09
CA HIS A 85 15.85 13.73 -4.78
C HIS A 85 14.41 13.29 -4.49
N GLU A 86 13.40 14.09 -4.87
CA GLU A 86 11.98 13.71 -4.83
C GLU A 86 11.73 12.47 -5.69
N GLU A 87 12.36 12.36 -6.88
CA GLU A 87 12.26 11.15 -7.71
C GLU A 87 12.78 9.90 -7.00
N ALA A 88 13.93 10.00 -6.31
CA ALA A 88 14.47 8.89 -5.54
C ALA A 88 13.52 8.46 -4.40
N VAL A 89 12.94 9.43 -3.68
CA VAL A 89 11.93 9.17 -2.63
C VAL A 89 10.71 8.44 -3.21
N LEU A 90 10.19 8.91 -4.35
CA LEU A 90 9.03 8.28 -5.01
C LEU A 90 9.33 6.85 -5.47
N ASN A 91 10.53 6.56 -5.95
CA ASN A 91 10.94 5.19 -6.29
C ASN A 91 10.95 4.26 -5.05
N ASN A 92 11.39 4.76 -3.90
CA ASN A 92 11.32 4.01 -2.65
C ASN A 92 9.86 3.72 -2.26
N ILE A 93 8.98 4.72 -2.33
CA ILE A 93 7.54 4.55 -2.06
C ILE A 93 6.94 3.50 -2.98
N GLN A 94 7.19 3.58 -4.30
CA GLN A 94 6.69 2.62 -5.27
C GLN A 94 7.06 1.17 -4.90
N PHE A 95 8.32 0.96 -4.54
CA PHE A 95 8.81 -0.34 -4.11
C PHE A 95 8.12 -0.81 -2.82
N MET A 96 7.96 0.08 -1.83
CA MET A 96 7.31 -0.27 -0.57
C MET A 96 5.82 -0.60 -0.74
N GLU A 97 5.10 -0.01 -1.70
CA GLU A 97 3.72 -0.44 -1.99
C GLU A 97 3.66 -1.87 -2.52
N SER A 98 4.65 -2.29 -3.32
CA SER A 98 4.75 -3.70 -3.73
C SER A 98 5.08 -4.62 -2.55
N VAL A 99 5.91 -4.17 -1.60
CA VAL A 99 6.18 -4.92 -0.35
C VAL A 99 4.91 -5.06 0.49
N HIS A 100 4.10 -4.01 0.59
CA HIS A 100 2.81 -4.04 1.28
C HIS A 100 1.85 -5.04 0.64
N ALA A 101 1.64 -4.95 -0.68
CA ALA A 101 0.78 -5.89 -1.40
C ALA A 101 1.23 -7.36 -1.24
N LYS A 102 2.54 -7.62 -1.33
CA LYS A 102 3.12 -8.95 -1.10
C LYS A 102 2.87 -9.45 0.32
N SER A 103 2.92 -8.57 1.31
CA SER A 103 2.77 -8.97 2.72
C SER A 103 1.43 -9.63 3.03
N TYR A 104 0.32 -9.18 2.40
CA TYR A 104 -0.98 -9.83 2.56
C TYR A 104 -0.99 -11.26 2.01
N SER A 105 -0.27 -11.52 0.92
CA SER A 105 -0.13 -12.89 0.39
C SER A 105 0.62 -13.79 1.37
N SER A 106 1.61 -13.27 2.09
CA SER A 106 2.30 -14.01 3.15
C SER A 106 1.37 -14.31 4.33
N ILE A 107 0.52 -13.36 4.73
CA ILE A 107 -0.53 -13.56 5.74
C ILE A 107 -1.50 -14.66 5.29
N PHE A 108 -2.06 -14.54 4.08
CA PHE A 108 -2.98 -15.52 3.51
C PHE A 108 -2.38 -16.92 3.44
N SER A 109 -1.15 -17.06 2.95
CA SER A 109 -0.47 -18.35 2.87
C SER A 109 -0.23 -19.02 4.23
N THR A 110 -0.20 -18.22 5.30
CA THR A 110 -0.03 -18.70 6.67
C THR A 110 -1.37 -19.07 7.30
N LEU A 111 -2.40 -18.24 7.13
CA LEU A 111 -3.65 -18.32 7.89
C LEU A 111 -4.80 -19.02 7.14
N ASN A 112 -4.77 -19.03 5.81
CA ASN A 112 -5.87 -19.49 4.96
C ASN A 112 -5.48 -20.72 4.15
N THR A 113 -6.49 -21.51 3.79
CA THR A 113 -6.39 -22.56 2.80
C THR A 113 -6.39 -21.98 1.39
N LYS A 114 -5.87 -22.71 0.41
CA LYS A 114 -5.87 -22.27 -1.00
C LYS A 114 -7.26 -21.88 -1.51
N SER A 115 -8.30 -22.64 -1.17
CA SER A 115 -9.68 -22.34 -1.59
C SER A 115 -10.17 -20.99 -1.04
N GLU A 116 -9.93 -20.73 0.24
CA GLU A 116 -10.30 -19.45 0.87
C GLU A 116 -9.55 -18.28 0.23
N ILE A 117 -8.29 -18.46 -0.12
CA ILE A 117 -7.49 -17.44 -0.82
C ILE A 117 -8.11 -17.14 -2.19
N ASP A 118 -8.40 -18.17 -2.97
CA ASP A 118 -9.00 -18.02 -4.30
C ASP A 118 -10.37 -17.30 -4.21
N GLU A 119 -11.20 -17.63 -3.21
CA GLU A 119 -12.48 -16.96 -2.93
C GLU A 119 -12.32 -15.49 -2.54
N ILE A 120 -11.33 -15.16 -1.70
CA ILE A 120 -11.02 -13.77 -1.30
C ILE A 120 -10.62 -12.94 -2.51
N PHE A 121 -9.74 -13.47 -3.38
CA PHE A 121 -9.30 -12.78 -4.59
C PHE A 121 -10.42 -12.64 -5.61
N GLU A 122 -11.26 -13.67 -5.80
CA GLU A 122 -12.42 -13.60 -6.68
C GLU A 122 -13.39 -12.50 -6.21
N TRP A 123 -13.70 -12.46 -4.91
CA TRP A 123 -14.52 -11.40 -4.34
C TRP A 123 -13.88 -10.02 -4.53
N THR A 124 -12.57 -9.90 -4.31
CA THR A 124 -11.83 -8.64 -4.45
C THR A 124 -11.91 -8.11 -5.89
N ASN A 125 -11.80 -9.00 -6.88
CA ASN A 125 -11.80 -8.65 -8.29
C ASN A 125 -13.21 -8.33 -8.82
N THR A 126 -14.26 -8.95 -8.24
CA THR A 126 -15.64 -8.81 -8.72
C THR A 126 -16.51 -7.87 -7.91
N ASN A 127 -16.09 -7.47 -6.70
CA ASN A 127 -16.89 -6.61 -5.85
C ASN A 127 -17.11 -5.22 -6.49
N PRO A 128 -18.36 -4.83 -6.80
CA PRO A 128 -18.65 -3.61 -7.55
C PRO A 128 -18.27 -2.34 -6.77
N TYR A 129 -18.35 -2.36 -5.43
CA TYR A 129 -17.98 -1.20 -4.61
C TYR A 129 -16.47 -1.01 -4.54
N LEU A 130 -15.71 -2.10 -4.49
CA LEU A 130 -14.26 -2.05 -4.47
C LEU A 130 -13.71 -1.62 -5.84
N GLN A 131 -14.23 -2.21 -6.91
CA GLN A 131 -13.91 -1.79 -8.27
C GLN A 131 -14.31 -0.32 -8.52
N LYS A 132 -15.47 0.12 -8.00
CA LYS A 132 -15.86 1.53 -8.13
C LYS A 132 -14.89 2.49 -7.43
N LYS A 133 -14.36 2.12 -6.26
CA LYS A 133 -13.32 2.91 -5.57
C LYS A 133 -12.04 2.96 -6.40
N ALA A 134 -11.60 1.82 -6.91
CA ALA A 134 -10.44 1.71 -7.79
C ALA A 134 -10.57 2.60 -9.04
N GLU A 135 -11.74 2.58 -9.69
CA GLU A 135 -12.05 3.44 -10.84
C GLU A 135 -11.90 4.93 -10.51
N ILE A 136 -12.49 5.39 -9.40
CA ILE A 136 -12.44 6.80 -8.98
C ILE A 136 -10.99 7.24 -8.73
N ILE A 137 -10.21 6.40 -8.05
CA ILE A 137 -8.79 6.64 -7.78
C ILE A 137 -8.02 6.76 -9.10
N ASN A 138 -8.24 5.82 -10.03
CA ASN A 138 -7.59 5.80 -11.32
C ASN A 138 -7.96 7.01 -12.19
N GLU A 139 -9.22 7.43 -12.17
CA GLU A 139 -9.69 8.62 -12.89
C GLU A 139 -8.95 9.89 -12.43
N ILE A 140 -8.73 10.05 -11.13
CA ILE A 140 -7.96 11.18 -10.58
C ILE A 140 -6.49 11.08 -11.01
N TYR A 141 -5.88 9.88 -11.02
CA TYR A 141 -4.51 9.72 -11.50
C TYR A 141 -4.33 10.08 -12.97
N LEU A 142 -5.32 9.76 -13.82
CA LEU A 142 -5.27 10.06 -15.24
C LEU A 142 -5.58 11.53 -15.54
N ASN A 143 -6.61 12.10 -14.92
CA ASN A 143 -7.20 13.38 -15.33
C ASN A 143 -7.03 14.52 -14.31
N GLY A 144 -6.63 14.20 -13.07
CA GLY A 144 -6.43 15.20 -12.03
C GLY A 144 -5.23 16.10 -12.29
N ASN A 145 -5.20 17.27 -11.67
CA ASN A 145 -4.00 18.12 -11.63
C ASN A 145 -2.96 17.58 -10.62
N ALA A 146 -1.73 18.09 -10.68
CA ALA A 146 -0.63 17.68 -9.82
C ALA A 146 -0.98 17.61 -8.32
N LEU A 147 -1.69 18.64 -7.81
CA LEU A 147 -2.08 18.71 -6.41
C LEU A 147 -3.14 17.66 -6.05
N GLN A 148 -4.11 17.42 -6.95
CA GLN A 148 -5.12 16.37 -6.75
C GLN A 148 -4.48 14.98 -6.68
N LYS A 149 -3.54 14.69 -7.59
CA LYS A 149 -2.82 13.41 -7.61
C LYS A 149 -1.94 13.23 -6.37
N LYS A 150 -1.15 14.24 -5.99
CA LYS A 150 -0.31 14.20 -4.78
C LYS A 150 -1.16 14.11 -3.51
N SER A 151 -2.28 14.84 -3.44
CA SER A 151 -3.23 14.76 -2.33
C SER A 151 -3.85 13.38 -2.21
N LEU A 152 -4.21 12.75 -3.34
CA LEU A 152 -4.72 11.38 -3.37
C LEU A 152 -3.68 10.39 -2.86
N GLN A 153 -2.44 10.46 -3.36
CA GLN A 153 -1.32 9.63 -2.88
C GLN A 153 -1.13 9.74 -1.37
N LEU A 154 -1.18 10.96 -0.83
CA LEU A 154 -0.96 11.23 0.59
C LEU A 154 -2.17 10.87 1.48
N SER A 155 -3.39 11.05 1.00
CA SER A 155 -4.61 10.89 1.81
C SER A 155 -5.16 9.47 1.78
N LEU A 156 -4.99 8.76 0.67
CA LEU A 156 -5.51 7.41 0.48
C LEU A 156 -4.91 6.45 1.52
N LYS A 157 -3.61 6.57 1.77
CA LYS A 157 -2.89 5.71 2.70
C LYS A 157 -3.38 5.85 4.15
N PRO A 158 -3.35 7.01 4.82
CA PRO A 158 -3.81 7.14 6.20
C PRO A 158 -5.33 7.01 6.32
N PHE A 159 -6.14 7.52 5.40
CA PHE A 159 -7.60 7.48 5.55
C PHE A 159 -8.15 6.06 5.44
N PHE A 160 -7.79 5.32 4.38
CA PHE A 160 -8.27 3.95 4.20
C PHE A 160 -7.63 3.00 5.20
N SER A 161 -6.32 3.14 5.45
CA SER A 161 -5.64 2.31 6.45
C SER A 161 -6.23 2.54 7.84
N THR A 162 -6.48 3.78 8.27
CA THR A 162 -7.04 4.02 9.62
C THR A 162 -8.44 3.45 9.77
N LEU A 163 -9.31 3.62 8.75
CA LEU A 163 -10.67 3.07 8.80
C LEU A 163 -10.67 1.54 8.87
N VAL A 164 -9.76 0.92 8.14
CA VAL A 164 -9.58 -0.54 8.08
C VAL A 164 -8.94 -1.07 9.36
N PHE A 165 -7.83 -0.49 9.80
CA PHE A 165 -7.08 -0.93 10.96
C PHE A 165 -7.85 -0.67 12.27
N SER A 166 -8.65 0.39 12.36
CA SER A 166 -9.52 0.61 13.53
C SER A 166 -10.48 -0.57 13.79
N HIS A 167 -11.09 -1.12 12.74
CA HIS A 167 -11.96 -2.29 12.88
C HIS A 167 -11.17 -3.56 13.20
N LEU A 168 -10.01 -3.76 12.56
CA LEU A 168 -9.10 -4.88 12.86
C LEU A 168 -8.61 -4.85 14.31
N PHE A 169 -8.18 -3.69 14.83
CA PHE A 169 -7.73 -3.55 16.22
C PHE A 169 -8.82 -3.86 17.24
N THR A 170 -10.08 -3.52 16.90
CA THR A 170 -11.24 -3.87 17.73
C THR A 170 -11.46 -5.38 17.75
N ILE A 171 -11.45 -6.04 16.58
CA ILE A 171 -11.67 -7.48 16.45
C ILE A 171 -10.54 -8.29 17.13
N LEU A 172 -9.31 -7.80 17.03
CA LEU A 172 -8.14 -8.44 17.62
C LEU A 172 -7.95 -8.12 19.12
N GLY A 173 -8.85 -7.34 19.73
CA GLY A 173 -8.78 -6.99 21.16
C GLY A 173 -7.56 -6.15 21.54
N ILE A 174 -6.97 -5.43 20.58
CA ILE A 174 -5.76 -4.61 20.78
C ILE A 174 -6.13 -3.24 21.39
N THR A 175 -7.39 -2.82 21.28
CA THR A 175 -7.93 -1.65 21.97
C THR A 175 -8.93 -2.10 23.03
N ASN A 176 -8.62 -1.84 24.30
CA ASN A 176 -9.61 -1.80 25.39
C ASN A 176 -10.48 -0.55 25.28
#